data_AF-A0A7S4SJJ3-F1
#
_entry.id   AF-A0A7S4SJJ3-F1
#
_cell.length_a   1.000
_cell.length_b   1.000
_cell.length_c   1.000
_cell.angle_alpha   90.00
_cell.angle_beta   90.00
_cell.angle_gamma   90.00
#
_symmetry.space_group_name_H-M   'P 1'
#
loop_
_entity.id
_entity.type
_entity.pdbx_description
1 polymer ?
#
loop_
_entity_poly.entity_id
_entity_poly.type
_entity_poly.pdbx_seq_one_letter_code
_entity_poly.pdbx_strand_id
1 'polypeptide(L)'
;VQGKSLDVISLLLHTWPDAAKANKWGNTPLHDACYSGASFDIISLLVATWPDAAKERFGVEKTPLHTACKRGASLDTISLLLGIWPEAIEEKNCCNELPLHVACSKKASLDVISLLVGNRHD
;
A
#
# COMPACT_ATOMS: atom_id res chain seq x y z
N VAL A 1 14.76 -16.07 9.78
CA VAL A 1 15.10 -14.68 10.18
C VAL A 1 13.94 -13.68 10.06
N GLN A 2 12.74 -14.10 9.64
CA GLN A 2 11.62 -13.21 9.31
C GLN A 2 10.87 -12.62 10.53
N GLY A 3 10.94 -13.25 11.71
CA GLY A 3 10.23 -12.78 12.92
C GLY A 3 10.82 -11.54 13.61
N LYS A 4 12.15 -11.39 13.62
CA LYS A 4 12.81 -10.31 14.37
C LYS A 4 12.45 -8.90 13.90
N SER A 5 12.20 -8.73 12.59
CA SER A 5 11.82 -7.42 12.04
C SER A 5 10.40 -7.04 12.44
N LEU A 6 9.48 -8.00 12.44
CA LEU A 6 8.08 -7.77 12.80
C LEU A 6 7.96 -7.43 14.29
N ASP A 7 8.67 -8.15 15.16
CA ASP A 7 8.66 -7.93 16.61
C ASP A 7 9.14 -6.51 16.97
N VAL A 8 10.21 -6.04 16.32
CA VAL A 8 10.75 -4.69 16.52
C VAL A 8 9.77 -3.62 16.03
N ILE A 9 9.17 -3.80 14.84
CA ILE A 9 8.17 -2.87 14.32
C ILE A 9 6.95 -2.83 15.23
N SER A 10 6.47 -3.99 15.67
CA SER A 10 5.33 -4.09 16.60
C SER A 10 5.61 -3.39 17.93
N LEU A 11 6.79 -3.59 18.52
CA LEU A 11 7.15 -2.91 19.76
C LEU A 11 7.26 -1.39 19.57
N LEU A 12 7.84 -0.94 18.45
CA LEU A 12 7.95 0.47 18.14
C LEU A 12 6.57 1.11 17.97
N LEU A 13 5.67 0.51 17.21
CA LEU A 13 4.34 1.05 16.97
C LEU A 13 3.46 0.99 18.22
N HIS A 14 3.69 0.02 19.10
CA HIS A 14 3.01 -0.04 20.39
C HIS A 14 3.46 1.07 21.35
N THR A 15 4.76 1.39 21.36
CA THR A 15 5.32 2.45 22.21
C THR A 15 5.14 3.85 21.62
N TRP A 16 5.12 3.97 20.29
CA TRP A 16 4.95 5.21 19.55
C TRP A 16 4.09 5.00 18.29
N PRO A 17 2.74 4.99 18.43
CA PRO A 17 1.82 4.80 17.31
C PRO A 17 1.94 5.85 16.20
N ASP A 18 2.28 7.09 16.58
CA ASP A 18 2.50 8.19 15.64
C ASP A 18 3.68 7.93 14.67
N ALA A 19 4.56 6.97 14.95
CA ALA A 19 5.60 6.55 14.01
C ALA A 19 5.01 5.94 12.72
N ALA A 20 3.75 5.48 12.72
CA ALA A 20 3.04 5.04 11.51
C ALA A 20 2.58 6.20 10.62
N LYS A 21 2.58 7.44 11.13
CA LYS A 21 2.04 8.61 10.42
C LYS A 21 2.95 9.12 9.31
N ALA A 22 2.36 9.91 8.42
CA ALA A 22 3.10 10.56 7.36
C ALA A 22 4.13 11.54 7.92
N ASN A 23 5.30 11.58 7.29
CA ASN A 23 6.26 12.67 7.50
C ASN A 23 5.77 13.95 6.78
N LYS A 24 6.54 15.04 6.90
CA LYS A 24 6.20 16.35 6.31
C LYS A 24 6.05 16.37 4.77
N TRP A 25 6.40 15.29 4.09
CA TRP A 25 6.28 15.14 2.64
C TRP A 25 5.16 14.18 2.23
N GLY A 26 4.35 13.70 3.18
CA GLY A 26 3.30 12.71 2.92
C GLY A 26 3.81 11.26 2.85
N ASN A 27 5.12 11.00 3.03
CA ASN A 27 5.62 9.62 3.04
C ASN A 27 5.22 8.93 4.34
N THR A 28 4.61 7.76 4.23
CA THR A 28 4.26 6.93 5.37
C THR A 28 5.15 5.69 5.38
N PRO A 29 5.38 5.04 6.53
CA PRO A 29 6.03 3.73 6.55
C PRO A 29 5.32 2.69 5.69
N LEU A 30 4.01 2.84 5.45
CA LEU A 30 3.24 2.01 4.53
C LEU A 30 3.71 2.18 3.07
N HIS A 31 4.04 3.40 2.63
CA HIS A 31 4.65 3.62 1.32
C HIS A 31 6.00 2.90 1.21
N ASP A 32 6.86 3.02 2.23
CA ASP A 32 8.17 2.38 2.25
C ASP A 32 8.06 0.84 2.28
N ALA A 33 7.09 0.30 3.03
CA ALA A 33 6.78 -1.13 3.07
C ALA A 33 6.32 -1.65 1.70
N CYS A 34 5.37 -0.95 1.05
CA CYS A 34 4.94 -1.28 -0.31
C CYS A 34 6.08 -1.13 -1.33
N TYR A 35 6.95 -0.13 -1.16
CA TYR A 35 8.07 0.11 -2.07
C TYR A 35 9.13 -0.98 -1.98
N SER A 36 9.49 -1.36 -0.75
CA SER A 36 10.52 -2.36 -0.46
C SER A 36 10.06 -3.80 -0.69
N GLY A 37 8.76 -4.04 -0.81
CA GLY A 37 8.19 -5.39 -0.91
C GLY A 37 8.19 -6.11 0.44
N ALA A 38 7.86 -5.38 1.52
CA ALA A 38 7.73 -5.95 2.85
C ALA A 38 6.67 -7.07 2.89
N SER A 39 6.74 -7.93 3.90
CA SER A 39 5.75 -9.00 4.07
C SER A 39 4.36 -8.45 4.36
N PHE A 40 3.34 -9.24 4.03
CA PHE A 40 1.95 -8.93 4.33
C PHE A 40 1.74 -8.57 5.81
N ASP A 41 2.40 -9.28 6.74
CA ASP A 41 2.28 -9.01 8.18
C ASP A 41 2.71 -7.60 8.57
N ILE A 42 3.80 -7.09 7.97
CA ILE A 42 4.28 -5.71 8.23
C ILE A 42 3.28 -4.70 7.67
N ILE A 43 2.79 -4.93 6.45
CA ILE A 43 1.81 -4.06 5.80
C ILE A 43 0.50 -4.02 6.61
N SER A 44 0.01 -5.19 7.01
CA SER A 44 -1.18 -5.36 7.84
C SER A 44 -1.04 -4.64 9.19
N LEU A 45 0.10 -4.79 9.86
CA LEU A 45 0.38 -4.10 11.11
C LEU A 45 0.39 -2.57 10.96
N LEU A 46 1.02 -2.05 9.90
CA LEU A 46 1.09 -0.61 9.63
C LEU A 46 -0.30 -0.02 9.37
N VAL A 47 -1.08 -0.69 8.52
CA VAL A 47 -2.48 -0.34 8.27
C VAL A 47 -3.31 -0.39 9.56
N ALA A 48 -3.17 -1.45 10.35
CA ALA A 48 -3.93 -1.60 11.59
C ALA A 48 -3.60 -0.51 12.61
N THR A 49 -2.36 -0.03 12.60
CA THR A 49 -1.93 1.08 13.48
C THR A 49 -2.47 2.42 13.01
N TRP A 50 -2.47 2.68 11.70
CA TRP A 50 -3.02 3.91 11.13
C TRP A 50 -3.65 3.68 9.75
N PRO A 51 -4.97 3.42 9.68
CA PRO A 51 -5.65 3.08 8.43
C PRO A 51 -5.62 4.20 7.39
N ASP A 52 -5.62 5.47 7.82
CA ASP A 52 -5.56 6.61 6.88
C ASP A 52 -4.27 6.64 6.06
N ALA A 53 -3.23 5.91 6.49
CA ALA A 53 -2.01 5.70 5.70
C ALA A 53 -2.31 5.18 4.29
N ALA A 54 -3.39 4.40 4.11
CA ALA A 54 -3.83 3.87 2.82
C ALA A 54 -4.26 4.98 1.82
N LYS A 55 -4.64 6.15 2.34
CA LYS A 55 -5.12 7.31 1.57
C LYS A 55 -4.07 8.38 1.33
N GLU A 56 -2.97 8.34 2.10
CA GLU A 56 -1.88 9.28 1.98
C GLU A 56 -1.24 9.24 0.60
N ARG A 57 -0.76 10.39 0.14
CA ARG A 57 -0.08 10.52 -1.15
C ARG A 57 1.37 10.90 -0.92
N PHE A 58 2.27 10.22 -1.62
CA PHE A 58 3.69 10.52 -1.57
C PHE A 58 4.32 10.67 -2.97
N GLY A 59 5.29 11.57 -3.08
CA GLY A 59 6.08 11.79 -4.29
C GLY A 59 5.24 12.27 -5.46
N VAL A 60 5.14 11.44 -6.50
CA VAL A 60 4.38 11.68 -7.76
C VAL A 60 2.87 11.50 -7.51
N GLU A 61 2.39 11.99 -6.37
CA GLU A 61 1.03 11.78 -5.83
C GLU A 61 0.59 10.31 -5.84
N LYS A 62 1.50 9.41 -5.46
CA LYS A 62 1.19 7.98 -5.44
C LYS A 62 0.57 7.63 -4.10
N THR A 63 -0.58 6.97 -4.16
CA THR A 63 -1.14 6.25 -3.02
C THR A 63 -0.30 4.99 -2.74
N PRO A 64 -0.41 4.35 -1.55
CA PRO A 64 0.20 3.06 -1.29
C PRO A 64 -0.21 2.00 -2.31
N LEU A 65 -1.44 2.03 -2.81
CA LEU A 65 -1.92 1.12 -3.85
C LEU A 65 -1.14 1.26 -5.17
N HIS A 66 -0.87 2.49 -5.62
CA HIS A 66 0.00 2.73 -6.79
C HIS A 66 1.40 2.16 -6.56
N THR A 67 1.94 2.35 -5.35
CA THR A 67 3.28 1.86 -5.00
C THR A 67 3.32 0.33 -4.97
N ALA A 68 2.32 -0.32 -4.35
CA ALA A 68 2.17 -1.76 -4.31
C ALA A 68 2.04 -2.36 -5.73
N CYS A 69 1.20 -1.76 -6.59
CA CYS A 69 1.07 -2.16 -7.99
C CYS A 69 2.40 -2.00 -8.76
N LYS A 70 3.11 -0.88 -8.53
CA LYS A 70 4.40 -0.62 -9.18
C LYS A 70 5.47 -1.67 -8.84
N ARG A 71 5.39 -2.23 -7.64
CA ARG A 71 6.38 -3.17 -7.11
C ARG A 71 5.97 -4.63 -7.23
N GLY A 72 4.78 -4.90 -7.77
CA GLY A 72 4.26 -6.26 -7.91
C GLY A 72 3.97 -6.91 -6.56
N ALA A 73 3.33 -6.17 -5.65
CA ALA A 73 2.91 -6.71 -4.36
C ALA A 73 1.94 -7.89 -4.52
N SER A 74 1.83 -8.71 -3.48
CA SER A 74 0.93 -9.88 -3.47
C SER A 74 -0.54 -9.49 -3.62
N LEU A 75 -1.36 -10.43 -4.11
CA LEU A 75 -2.81 -10.26 -4.17
C LEU A 75 -3.39 -9.85 -2.82
N ASP A 76 -2.97 -10.50 -1.73
CA ASP A 76 -3.44 -10.19 -0.38
C ASP A 76 -3.14 -8.75 0.03
N THR A 77 -1.96 -8.23 -0.33
CA THR A 77 -1.59 -6.84 -0.06
C THR A 77 -2.50 -5.87 -0.81
N ILE A 78 -2.78 -6.15 -2.09
CA ILE A 78 -3.68 -5.32 -2.89
C ILE A 78 -5.10 -5.38 -2.32
N SER A 79 -5.61 -6.57 -2.02
CA SER A 79 -6.93 -6.79 -1.41
C SER A 79 -7.07 -6.06 -0.07
N LEU A 80 -6.04 -6.10 0.78
CA LEU A 80 -6.04 -5.38 2.05
C LEU A 80 -6.14 -3.87 1.84
N LEU A 81 -5.32 -3.31 0.94
CA LEU A 81 -5.35 -1.87 0.65
C LEU A 81 -6.72 -1.42 0.13
N LEU A 82 -7.32 -2.21 -0.77
CA LEU A 82 -8.66 -1.97 -1.30
C LEU A 82 -9.75 -2.15 -0.24
N GLY A 83 -9.61 -3.10 0.68
CA GLY A 83 -10.56 -3.30 1.77
C GLY A 83 -10.64 -2.11 2.74
N ILE A 84 -9.57 -1.31 2.85
CA ILE A 84 -9.55 -0.10 3.68
C ILE A 84 -10.10 1.10 2.90
N TRP A 85 -9.73 1.21 1.62
CA TRP A 85 -10.13 2.31 0.76
C TRP A 85 -10.39 1.83 -0.67
N PRO A 86 -11.63 1.37 -0.96
CA PRO A 86 -12.00 0.85 -2.27
C PRO A 86 -11.84 1.89 -3.39
N GLU A 87 -12.14 3.15 -3.12
CA GLU A 87 -12.08 4.25 -4.09
C GLU A 87 -10.65 4.52 -4.60
N ALA A 88 -9.63 3.97 -3.93
CA ALA A 88 -8.24 4.04 -4.37
C ALA A 88 -8.01 3.52 -5.80
N ILE A 89 -8.90 2.65 -6.32
CA ILE A 89 -8.84 2.13 -7.70
C ILE A 89 -9.01 3.21 -8.78
N GLU A 90 -9.68 4.32 -8.43
CA GLU A 90 -9.99 5.42 -9.34
C GLU A 90 -9.04 6.61 -9.17
N GLU A 91 -8.22 6.57 -8.12
CA GLU A 91 -7.27 7.62 -7.83
C GLU A 91 -6.20 7.70 -8.90
N LYS A 92 -5.93 8.92 -9.34
CA LYS A 92 -4.91 9.19 -10.35
C LYS A 92 -3.67 9.74 -9.68
N ASN A 93 -2.51 9.18 -10.03
CA ASN A 93 -1.23 9.80 -9.69
C ASN A 93 -0.98 11.06 -10.55
N CYS A 94 0.13 11.77 -10.34
CA CYS A 94 0.39 13.01 -11.08
C CYS A 94 0.73 12.79 -12.57
N CYS A 95 0.91 11.55 -13.01
CA CYS A 95 1.00 11.15 -14.42
C CYS A 95 -0.38 10.81 -15.03
N ASN A 96 -1.47 11.07 -14.30
CA ASN A 96 -2.84 10.71 -14.68
C ASN A 96 -3.03 9.18 -14.85
N GLU A 97 -2.18 8.39 -14.20
CA GLU A 97 -2.26 6.93 -14.21
C GLU A 97 -3.12 6.44 -13.05
N LEU A 98 -3.97 5.46 -13.31
CA LEU A 98 -4.69 4.68 -12.30
C LEU A 98 -3.76 3.57 -11.76
N PRO A 99 -4.06 2.96 -10.61
CA PRO A 99 -3.34 1.78 -10.13
C PRO A 99 -3.30 0.66 -11.17
N LEU A 100 -4.37 0.47 -11.94
CA LEU A 100 -4.44 -0.49 -13.04
C LEU A 100 -3.42 -0.19 -14.15
N HIS A 101 -3.25 1.08 -14.56
CA HIS A 101 -2.24 1.46 -15.56
C HIS A 101 -0.83 1.10 -15.07
N VAL A 102 -0.55 1.37 -13.79
CA VAL A 102 0.74 1.05 -13.17
C VAL A 102 0.95 -0.46 -13.07
N ALA A 103 -0.07 -1.23 -12.66
CA ALA A 103 0.00 -2.69 -12.57
C ALA A 103 0.27 -3.34 -13.94
N CYS A 104 -0.41 -2.89 -15.00
CA CYS A 104 -0.18 -3.34 -16.37
C CYS A 104 1.25 -3.00 -16.84
N SER A 105 1.71 -1.76 -16.60
CA SER A 105 3.07 -1.30 -16.96
C SER A 105 4.18 -2.14 -16.31
N LYS A 106 3.90 -2.71 -15.12
CA LYS A 106 4.86 -3.50 -14.34
C LYS A 106 4.65 -5.00 -14.40
N LYS A 107 3.79 -5.47 -15.33
CA LYS A 107 3.53 -6.90 -15.55
C LYS A 107 3.08 -7.61 -14.27
N ALA A 108 2.17 -6.99 -13.52
CA ALA A 108 1.53 -7.61 -12.36
C ALA A 108 0.84 -8.93 -12.77
N SER A 109 0.59 -9.81 -11.80
CA SER A 109 -0.10 -11.07 -12.06
C SER A 109 -1.52 -10.83 -12.58
N LEU A 110 -2.03 -11.80 -13.36
CA LEU A 110 -3.41 -11.74 -13.86
C LEU A 110 -4.42 -11.60 -12.73
N ASP A 111 -4.19 -12.25 -11.59
CA ASP A 111 -5.07 -12.15 -10.42
C ASP A 111 -5.18 -10.72 -9.88
N VAL A 112 -4.06 -9.98 -9.82
CA VAL A 112 -4.05 -8.57 -9.39
C VAL A 112 -4.80 -7.70 -10.40
N ILE A 113 -4.59 -7.95 -11.70
CA ILE A 113 -5.33 -7.22 -12.74
C ILE A 113 -6.82 -7.51 -12.66
N SER A 114 -7.22 -8.78 -12.51
CA SER A 114 -8.60 -9.20 -12.35
C SER A 114 -9.25 -8.58 -11.11
N LEU A 115 -8.54 -8.51 -9.98
CA LEU A 115 -9.03 -7.85 -8.78
C LEU A 115 -9.28 -6.35 -9.01
N LEU A 116 -8.32 -5.65 -9.63
CA LEU A 116 -8.43 -4.21 -9.91
C LEU A 116 -9.51 -3.88 -10.94
N VAL A 117 -9.84 -4.80 -11.85
CA VAL A 117 -10.94 -4.64 -12.81
C VAL A 117 -12.29 -4.98 -12.17
N GLY A 118 -12.34 -6.05 -11.38
CA GLY A 118 -13.56 -6.52 -10.71
C GLY A 118 -14.12 -5.50 -9.73
N ASN A 119 -13.26 -4.78 -8.99
CA ASN A 119 -13.70 -3.76 -8.03
C ASN A 119 -14.24 -2.46 -8.66
N ARG A 120 -14.25 -2.29 -9.99
CA ARG A 120 -14.75 -1.06 -10.65
C ARG A 120 -16.26 -1.08 -10.93
N HIS A 121 -16.93 -2.20 -10.70
CA HIS A 121 -18.28 -2.46 -11.19
C HIS A 121 -19.36 -2.61 -10.10
N ASP A 122 -19.05 -2.28 -8.85
CA ASP A 122 -19.97 -2.32 -7.71
C ASP A 122 -20.33 -0.91 -7.24
#